data_AF-A0A354WFM4-F1
#
_entry.id   AF-A0A354WFM4-F1
#
_cell.length_a   1.000
_cell.length_b   1.000
_cell.length_c   1.000
_cell.angle_alpha   90.00
_cell.angle_beta   90.00
_cell.angle_gamma   90.00
#
_symmetry.space_group_name_H-M   'P 1'
#
loop_
_entity.id
_entity.type
_entity.pdbx_description
1 polymer ?
#
loop_
_entity_poly.entity_id
_entity_poly.type
_entity_poly.pdbx_seq_one_letter_code
_entity_poly.pdbx_strand_id
1 'polypeptide(L)' 'MWHDEVLAEIYKYREEYAKSFDYNLHAIVEDLEKKQAASGRKIISTPIKKQRVEKLLSS' A
#
# COMPACT_ATOMS: atom_id res chain seq x y z
N MET A 1 -19.97 0.87 21.88
CA MET A 1 -19.27 1.49 20.73
C MET A 1 -17.82 1.08 20.86
N TRP A 2 -17.29 0.27 19.95
CA TRP A 2 -15.94 -0.30 20.08
C TRP A 2 -14.92 0.73 19.62
N HIS A 3 -14.01 1.11 20.52
CA HIS A 3 -12.83 1.92 20.19
C HIS A 3 -11.67 0.96 19.98
N ASP A 4 -11.13 0.92 18.77
CA ASP A 4 -9.96 0.12 18.45
C ASP A 4 -8.72 0.99 18.66
N GLU A 5 -8.02 0.73 19.76
CA GLU A 5 -6.82 1.46 20.16
C GLU A 5 -5.70 1.37 19.10
N VAL A 6 -5.63 0.24 18.36
CA VAL A 6 -4.65 0.05 17.27
C VAL A 6 -4.98 0.98 16.11
N LEU A 7 -6.26 1.10 15.75
CA LEU A 7 -6.66 2.04 14.70
C LEU A 7 -6.41 3.48 15.12
N ALA A 8 -6.67 3.84 16.37
CA ALA A 8 -6.43 5.19 16.88
C ALA A 8 -4.94 5.58 16.75
N GLU A 9 -4.04 4.66 17.07
CA GLU A 9 -2.60 4.87 16.91
C GLU A 9 -2.19 5.00 15.42
N ILE A 10 -2.73 4.14 14.55
CA ILE A 10 -2.49 4.23 13.10
C ILE A 10 -2.95 5.59 12.55
N TYR A 11 -4.12 6.08 12.97
CA TYR A 11 -4.62 7.39 12.55
C TYR A 11 -3.72 8.51 13.02
N LYS A 12 -3.24 8.46 14.27
CA LYS A 12 -2.30 9.46 14.80
C LYS A 12 -1.04 9.56 13.94
N TYR A 13 -0.38 8.45 13.62
CA TYR A 13 0.82 8.48 12.79
C TYR A 13 0.55 8.95 11.37
N ARG A 14 -0.57 8.53 10.75
CA ARG A 14 -0.94 8.99 9.41
C ARG A 14 -1.27 10.48 9.35
N GLU A 15 -1.90 11.00 10.40
CA GLU A 15 -2.26 12.41 10.52
C GLU A 15 -1.02 13.29 10.71
N GLU A 16 -0.12 12.91 11.62
CA GLU A 16 1.17 13.60 11.82
C GLU A 16 2.00 13.58 10.53
N TYR A 17 2.02 12.44 9.84
CA TYR A 17 2.69 12.31 8.55
C TYR A 17 2.06 13.23 7.50
N ALA A 18 0.74 13.20 7.32
CA ALA A 18 0.06 14.06 6.34
C ALA A 18 0.29 15.55 6.60
N LYS A 19 0.26 15.98 7.88
CA LYS A 19 0.59 17.37 8.28
C LYS A 19 1.98 17.80 7.86
N SER A 20 2.97 16.91 7.96
CA SER A 20 4.35 17.24 7.54
C SER A 20 4.48 17.53 6.05
N PHE A 21 3.53 17.05 5.23
CA PHE A 21 3.43 17.32 3.79
C PHE A 21 2.36 18.37 3.45
N ASP A 22 1.81 19.10 4.43
CA ASP A 22 0.70 20.03 4.23
C ASP A 22 -0.52 19.38 3.56
N TYR A 23 -0.75 18.09 3.87
CA TYR A 23 -1.77 17.24 3.24
C TYR A 23 -1.67 17.18 1.70
N ASN A 24 -0.50 17.50 1.13
CA ASN A 24 -0.27 17.40 -0.30
C ASN A 24 -0.12 15.93 -0.69
N LEU A 25 -1.18 15.39 -1.31
CA LEU A 25 -1.22 14.00 -1.73
C LEU A 25 -0.09 13.64 -2.70
N HIS A 26 0.28 14.54 -3.61
CA HIS A 26 1.36 14.29 -4.56
C HIS A 26 2.71 14.14 -3.85
N ALA A 27 3.00 15.02 -2.89
CA ALA A 27 4.25 14.96 -2.13
C ALA A 27 4.35 13.68 -1.28
N ILE A 28 3.24 13.26 -0.68
CA ILE A 28 3.15 12.00 0.08
C ILE A 28 3.46 10.81 -0.82
N VAL A 29 2.83 10.74 -2.01
CA VAL A 29 3.04 9.64 -2.96
C VAL A 29 4.48 9.61 -3.44
N GLU A 30 5.05 10.76 -3.80
CA GLU A 30 6.43 10.86 -4.26
C GLU A 30 7.43 10.36 -3.20
N ASP A 31 7.21 10.70 -1.93
CA ASP A 31 8.06 10.20 -0.84
C ASP A 31 7.94 8.67 -0.65
N LEU A 32 6.73 8.13 -0.75
CA LEU A 32 6.50 6.68 -0.68
C LEU A 32 7.17 5.95 -1.85
N GLU A 33 7.12 6.49 -3.06
CA GLU A 33 7.82 5.95 -4.23
C GLU A 33 9.34 5.96 -4.03
N LYS A 34 9.90 7.06 -3.49
CA LYS A 34 11.32 7.16 -3.15
C LYS A 34 11.72 6.11 -2.11
N LYS A 35 10.93 5.93 -1.05
CA LYS A 35 11.16 4.89 -0.02
C LYS A 35 11.08 3.48 -0.61
N GLN A 36 10.13 3.24 -1.50
CA GLN A 36 9.98 1.95 -2.20
C GLN A 36 11.19 1.66 -3.10
N ALA A 37 11.70 2.66 -3.83
CA ALA A 37 12.91 2.52 -4.64
C ALA A 37 14.16 2.28 -3.77
N ALA A 38 14.31 3.00 -2.66
CA ALA A 38 15.43 2.87 -1.73
C ALA A 38 15.42 1.52 -0.97
N SER A 39 14.26 0.88 -0.83
CA SER A 39 14.11 -0.41 -0.15
C SER A 39 14.90 -1.55 -0.82
N GLY A 40 15.37 -1.40 -2.06
CA GLY A 40 16.14 -2.42 -2.79
C GLY A 40 15.37 -3.72 -3.06
N ARG A 41 14.07 -3.76 -2.76
CA ARG A 41 13.21 -4.92 -2.99
C ARG A 41 12.84 -5.00 -4.46
N LYS A 42 12.93 -6.20 -5.03
CA LYS A 42 12.52 -6.45 -6.41
C LYS A 42 11.00 -6.37 -6.53
N ILE A 43 10.51 -5.36 -7.24
CA ILE A 43 9.09 -5.25 -7.60
C ILE A 43 8.81 -6.34 -8.64
N ILE A 44 7.98 -7.33 -8.28
CA ILE A 44 7.55 -8.37 -9.20
C ILE A 44 6.19 -8.01 -9.79
N SER A 45 6.17 -7.66 -11.08
CA SER A 45 4.94 -7.48 -11.86
C SER A 45 4.50 -8.81 -12.50
N THR A 46 4.69 -9.92 -11.80
CA THR A 46 4.21 -11.22 -12.28
C THR A 46 2.69 -11.26 -12.12
N PRO A 47 1.92 -11.39 -13.21
CA PRO A 47 0.49 -11.62 -13.08
C PRO A 47 0.30 -12.91 -12.29
N ILE A 48 -0.56 -12.86 -11.26
CA ILE A 48 -0.99 -14.05 -10.54
C ILE A 48 -1.66 -14.93 -11.59
N LYS A 49 -0.93 -15.93 -12.11
CA LYS A 49 -1.36 -16.75 -13.24
C LYS A 49 -2.78 -17.29 -12.97
N LYS A 50 -3.75 -16.95 -13.82
CA LYS A 50 -5.13 -17.50 -13.83
C LYS A 50 -5.16 -18.97 -14.30
N GLN A 51 -4.20 -19.80 -13.90
CA GLN A 51 -4.03 -21.17 -14.38
C GLN A 51 -5.18 -22.12 -14.04
N ARG A 52 -6.15 -21.72 -13.22
CA ARG A 52 -7.23 -22.61 -12.77
C ARG A 52 -8.50 -22.53 -13.63
N VAL A 53 -8.68 -21.52 -14.47
CA VAL A 53 -9.95 -21.36 -15.22
C VAL A 53 -9.93 -22.12 -16.56
N GLU A 54 -8.77 -22.20 -17.23
CA GLU A 54 -8.67 -22.87 -18.53
C GLU A 54 -8.79 -24.40 -18.43
N LYS A 55 -8.36 -25.00 -17.32
CA LYS A 55 -8.42 -26.46 -17.14
C LYS A 55 -9.83 -27.00 -16.84
N LEU A 56 -10.80 -26.13 -16.55
CA LEU A 56 -12.19 -26.51 -16.24
C LEU A 56 -13.14 -26.36 -17.43
N LEU A 57 -12.76 -25.58 -18.46
CA LEU A 57 -13.55 -25.40 -19.67
C LEU A 57 -13.17 -26.37 -20.79
N SER A 58 -12.18 -27.23 -20.57
CA SER A 58 -11.70 -28.26 -21.50
C SER A 58 -11.93 -29.70 -21.00
N SER A 59 -12.82 -29.91 -20.04
CA SER A 59 -13.20 -31.24 -19.51
C SER A 59 -14.67 -31.54 -19.75
#